data_AF-A0A9E3IJ85-F1
#
_entry.id   AF-A0A9E3IJ85-F1
#
_cell.length_a   1.000
_cell.length_b   1.000
_cell.length_c   1.000
_cell.angle_alpha   90.00
_cell.angle_beta   90.00
_cell.angle_gamma   90.00
#
_symmetry.space_group_name_H-M   'P 1'
#
loop_
_entity.id
_entity.type
_entity.pdbx_description
1 polymer ?
#
loop_
_entity_poly.entity_id
_entity_poly.type
_entity_poly.pdbx_seq_one_letter_code
_entity_poly.pdbx_strand_id
1 'polypeptide(L)' 'ATGNTFTDFVNRMRISKACQLLMDTDRYVTTICYEVGFNNVANFNRRFLEIKGMTPTDFRRQSASRFGIEAH' A
#
# COMPACT_ATOMS: atom_id res chain seq x y z
N ALA A 1 -11.93 9.06 24.06
CA ALA A 1 -11.98 8.14 22.91
C ALA A 1 -10.56 7.89 22.40
N THR A 2 -10.01 6.70 22.65
CA THR A 2 -8.63 6.29 22.31
C THR A 2 -8.55 5.49 21.00
N GLY A 3 -9.61 5.50 20.18
CA GLY A 3 -9.74 4.68 18.96
C GLY A 3 -8.88 5.11 17.77
N ASN A 4 -8.35 6.33 17.76
CA ASN A 4 -7.49 6.81 16.66
C ASN A 4 -6.15 6.05 16.66
N THR A 5 -5.48 5.91 17.81
CA THR A 5 -4.14 5.31 17.87
C THR A 5 -4.11 3.84 17.47
N PHE A 6 -5.08 3.02 17.91
CA PHE A 6 -5.12 1.61 17.53
C PHE A 6 -5.43 1.43 16.04
N THR A 7 -6.41 2.17 15.52
CA THR A 7 -6.74 2.16 14.09
C THR A 7 -5.56 2.63 13.25
N ASP A 8 -4.83 3.66 13.68
CA ASP A 8 -3.63 4.15 13.01
C ASP A 8 -2.49 3.14 13.04
N PHE A 9 -2.30 2.44 14.16
CA PHE A 9 -1.33 1.34 14.26
C PHE A 9 -1.66 0.22 13.27
N VAL A 10 -2.92 -0.24 13.24
CA VAL A 10 -3.36 -1.26 12.29
C VAL A 10 -3.18 -0.77 10.85
N ASN A 11 -3.55 0.47 10.54
CA ASN A 11 -3.36 1.02 9.20
C ASN A 11 -1.89 1.05 8.79
N ARG A 12 -0.97 1.43 9.69
CA ARG A 12 0.48 1.38 9.41
C ARG A 12 0.96 -0.03 9.10
N MET A 13 0.52 -1.02 9.86
CA MET A 13 0.84 -2.43 9.59
C MET A 13 0.33 -2.90 8.23
N ARG A 14 -0.93 -2.57 7.90
CA ARG A 14 -1.54 -2.90 6.60
C ARG A 14 -0.79 -2.25 5.43
N ILE A 15 -0.46 -0.96 5.56
CA ILE A 15 0.31 -0.25 4.53
C ILE A 15 1.73 -0.80 4.40
N SER A 16 2.37 -1.21 5.49
CA SER A 16 3.67 -1.90 5.44
C SER A 16 3.60 -3.18 4.61
N LYS A 17 2.57 -4.02 4.85
CA LYS A 17 2.36 -5.23 4.05
C LYS A 17 2.03 -4.92 2.59
N ALA A 18 1.25 -3.87 2.33
CA ALA A 18 0.94 -3.43 0.98
C ALA A 18 2.21 -3.03 0.21
N CYS A 19 3.15 -2.32 0.84
CA CYS A 19 4.43 -2.00 0.23
C CYS A 19 5.21 -3.25 -0.19
N GLN A 20 5.28 -4.28 0.67
CA GLN A 20 5.93 -5.54 0.32
C GLN A 20 5.28 -6.17 -0.92
N LEU A 21 3.95 -6.33 -0.90
CA LEU A 21 3.22 -6.92 -2.04
C LEU A 21 3.35 -6.11 -3.33
N LEU A 22 3.45 -4.78 -3.24
CA LEU A 22 3.65 -3.90 -4.40
C LEU A 22 5.05 -4.04 -5.02
N MET A 23 6.06 -4.39 -4.22
CA MET A 23 7.44 -4.62 -4.67
C MET A 23 7.65 -6.06 -5.15
N ASP A 24 7.02 -7.03 -4.48
CA ASP A 24 7.29 -8.44 -4.69
C ASP A 24 6.38 -9.08 -5.76
N THR A 25 5.33 -8.38 -6.20
CA THR A 25 4.31 -8.94 -7.10
C THR A 25 3.72 -7.91 -8.07
N ASP A 26 3.24 -8.42 -9.22
CA ASP A 26 2.49 -7.64 -10.21
C ASP A 26 0.97 -7.62 -9.98
N ARG A 27 0.50 -8.07 -8.81
CA ARG A 27 -0.95 -8.12 -8.49
C ARG A 27 -1.58 -6.74 -8.63
N TYR A 28 -2.85 -6.66 -9.03
CA TYR A 28 -3.54 -5.39 -9.10
C TYR A 28 -3.59 -4.70 -7.73
N VAL A 29 -3.45 -3.37 -7.73
CA VAL A 29 -3.52 -2.53 -6.51
C VAL A 29 -4.83 -2.79 -5.74
N THR A 30 -5.92 -3.02 -6.46
CA THR A 30 -7.23 -3.37 -5.89
C THR A 30 -7.19 -4.70 -5.13
N THR A 31 -6.55 -5.73 -5.70
CA THR A 31 -6.35 -7.03 -5.03
C THR A 31 -5.53 -6.85 -3.75
N ILE A 32 -4.41 -6.11 -3.82
CA ILE A 32 -3.55 -5.84 -2.66
C ILE A 32 -4.31 -5.07 -1.58
N CYS A 33 -5.15 -4.09 -1.95
CA CYS A 33 -5.99 -3.34 -1.02
C CYS A 33 -6.88 -4.28 -0.18
N TYR A 34 -7.59 -5.22 -0.82
CA TYR A 34 -8.44 -6.16 -0.11
C TYR A 34 -7.64 -7.20 0.69
N GLU A 35 -6.52 -7.68 0.13
CA GLU A 35 -5.63 -8.65 0.79
C GLU A 35 -5.03 -8.12 2.10
N VAL A 36 -4.69 -6.83 2.16
CA VAL A 36 -4.20 -6.20 3.39
C VAL A 36 -5.33 -5.70 4.31
N GLY A 37 -6.58 -6.06 4.03
CA GLY A 37 -7.71 -5.87 4.93
C GLY A 37 -8.37 -4.49 4.89
N PHE A 38 -8.26 -3.76 3.78
CA PHE A 38 -9.13 -2.60 3.53
C PHE A 38 -10.41 -3.02 2.83
N ASN A 39 -11.53 -2.43 3.24
CA ASN A 39 -12.85 -2.75 2.68
C ASN A 39 -13.17 -1.96 1.39
N ASN A 40 -12.37 -0.94 1.06
CA ASN A 40 -12.51 -0.20 -0.19
C ASN A 40 -11.20 0.50 -0.58
N VAL A 41 -11.05 0.68 -1.90
CA VAL A 41 -9.86 1.22 -2.55
C VAL A 41 -9.65 2.70 -2.23
N ALA A 42 -10.72 3.49 -2.08
CA ALA A 42 -10.61 4.91 -1.79
C ALA A 42 -9.95 5.17 -0.42
N ASN A 43 -10.36 4.44 0.62
CA ASN A 43 -9.76 4.52 1.95
C ASN A 43 -8.32 4.01 1.95
N PHE A 44 -8.04 2.90 1.24
CA PHE A 44 -6.68 2.39 1.07
C PHE A 44 -5.77 3.44 0.43
N ASN A 45 -6.16 4.01 -0.72
CA ASN A 45 -5.36 5.01 -1.43
C ASN A 45 -5.10 6.24 -0.56
N ARG A 46 -6.11 6.72 0.17
CA ARG A 46 -5.96 7.85 1.08
C ARG A 46 -4.96 7.55 2.19
N ARG A 47 -5.08 6.41 2.88
CA ARG A 47 -4.16 6.03 3.96
C ARG A 47 -2.75 5.73 3.46
N PHE A 48 -2.64 5.13 2.28
CA PHE A 48 -1.35 4.89 1.65
C PHE A 48 -0.65 6.24 1.35
N LEU A 49 -1.37 7.19 0.74
CA LEU A 49 -0.86 8.52 0.47
C LEU A 49 -0.46 9.27 1.74
N GLU A 50 -1.30 9.26 2.78
CA GLU A 50 -1.01 9.90 4.07
C GLU A 50 0.26 9.31 4.73
N ILE A 51 0.50 8.00 4.62
CA ILE A 51 1.60 7.30 5.30
C ILE A 51 2.89 7.30 4.46
N LYS A 52 2.80 7.24 3.13
CA LYS A 52 3.95 7.08 2.22
C LYS A 52 4.28 8.32 1.40
N GLY A 53 3.38 9.31 1.35
CA GLY A 53 3.56 10.54 0.58
C GLY A 53 3.40 10.36 -0.93
N MET A 54 2.95 9.19 -1.40
CA MET A 54 2.75 8.88 -2.81
C MET A 54 1.64 7.84 -3.00
N THR A 55 1.13 7.68 -4.23
CA THR A 55 0.10 6.66 -4.51
C THR A 55 0.72 5.25 -4.53
N PRO A 56 -0.08 4.18 -4.32
CA PRO A 56 0.38 2.79 -4.46
C PRO A 56 1.01 2.50 -5.84
N THR A 57 0.44 3.05 -6.90
CA THR A 57 0.93 2.87 -8.27
C THR A 57 2.27 3.56 -8.48
N ASP A 58 2.43 4.80 -7.99
CA ASP A 58 3.70 5.53 -8.08
C ASP A 58 4.78 4.87 -7.23
N PHE A 59 4.40 4.31 -6.08
CA PHE A 59 5.31 3.53 -5.24
C PHE A 59 5.85 2.30 -5.99
N ARG A 60 4.98 1.51 -6.64
CA ARG A 60 5.39 0.36 -7.46
C ARG A 60 6.31 0.77 -8.60
N ARG A 61 5.99 1.85 -9.30
CA ARG A 61 6.83 2.35 -10.41
C ARG A 61 8.23 2.73 -9.93
N GLN A 62 8.32 3.41 -8.79
CA GLN A 62 9.60 3.81 -8.19
C GLN A 62 10.40 2.61 -7.67
N SER A 63 9.75 1.57 -7.14
CA SER A 63 10.48 0.36 -6.74
C SER A 63 11.02 -0.40 -7.94
N ALA A 64 10.25 -0.53 -9.02
CA ALA A 64 10.72 -1.16 -10.25
C ALA A 64 11.93 -0.43 -10.85
N SER A 65 11.88 0.91 -10.92
CA SER A 65 12.98 1.71 -11.46
C SER A 65 14.23 1.70 -10.58
N ARG A 66 14.08 1.62 -9.25
CA ARG A 66 15.20 1.59 -8.30
C ARG A 66 15.90 0.24 -8.22
N PHE A 67 15.20 -0.85 -8.54
CA PHE A 67 15.76 -2.22 -8.49
C PHE A 67 16.02 -2.84 -9.87
N GLY A 68 15.82 -2.11 -10.98
CA GLY A 68 16.10 -2.61 -12.33
C GLY A 68 15.27 -3.83 -12.72
N ILE A 69 14.13 -4.04 -12.08
CA ILE A 69 13.22 -5.13 -12.40
C ILE A 69 12.33 -4.62 -13.53
N GLU A 70 12.81 -4.81 -14.76
CA GLU A 70 12.00 -4.63 -15.96
C GLU A 70 10.85 -5.65 -15.91
N ALA A 71 9.63 -5.14 -15.76
CA ALA A 71 8.42 -5.96 -15.86
C ALA A 71 8.26 -6.41 -17.31
N HIS A 72 8.28 -7.73 -17.54
CA HIS A 72 7.95 -8.37 -18.82
C HIS A 72 6.44 -8.60 -18.97
#